data_AF-A0A9K3HS02-F1
#
_entry.id   AF-A0A9K3HS02-F1
#
_cell.length_a   1.000
_cell.length_b   1.000
_cell.length_c   1.000
_cell.angle_alpha   90.00
_cell.angle_beta   90.00
_cell.angle_gamma   90.00
#
_symmetry.space_group_name_H-M   'P 1'
#
loop_
_entity.id
_entity.type
_entity.pdbx_description
1 polymer ?
#
loop_
_entity_poly.entity_id
_entity_poly.type
_entity_poly.pdbx_seq_one_letter_code
_entity_poly.pdbx_strand_id
1 'polypeptide(L)'
;MLSSLPVSFAKLRNLRHFDISGTPLLNKTPLGIGGSISLQTLPKVYIEGGNGFKVSELKDLLGLQGRLSIKGLDKVMNPIQAKDANLHQKEGLDDLEMEWNEDVLDNSRNSTIEYEVFEGLRPHCKLKTLKILFYGGIKFPSWVGDPSFHLTELTLEGCRWCTHLPTVGHLGSLKKFVMRSLHMVKTLSFQDMVNK
;
A
#
# COMPACT_ATOMS: atom_id res chain seq x y z
N MET A 1 -8.24 -19.43 -16.78
CA MET A 1 -7.83 -18.47 -15.73
C MET A 1 -9.01 -17.57 -15.39
N LEU A 2 -9.17 -17.17 -14.12
CA LEU A 2 -10.27 -16.31 -13.67
C LEU A 2 -9.99 -14.84 -14.03
N SER A 3 -10.92 -14.19 -14.72
CA SER A 3 -10.79 -12.79 -15.20
C SER A 3 -11.86 -11.85 -14.64
N SER A 4 -12.92 -12.37 -14.02
CA SER A 4 -14.01 -11.58 -13.43
C SER A 4 -14.59 -12.29 -12.21
N LEU A 5 -15.30 -11.53 -11.38
CA LEU A 5 -15.95 -12.00 -10.17
C LEU A 5 -17.43 -11.59 -10.18
N PRO A 6 -18.34 -12.42 -9.64
CA PRO A 6 -19.74 -12.06 -9.54
C PRO A 6 -19.93 -10.83 -8.65
N VAL A 7 -20.98 -10.04 -8.92
CA VAL A 7 -21.25 -8.78 -8.20
C VAL A 7 -21.75 -9.01 -6.76
N SER A 8 -22.18 -10.23 -6.42
CA SER A 8 -22.89 -10.55 -5.18
C SER A 8 -22.02 -10.81 -3.94
N PHE A 9 -20.77 -10.33 -3.87
CA PHE A 9 -19.92 -10.48 -2.68
C PHE A 9 -20.48 -9.77 -1.45
N ALA A 10 -21.30 -8.72 -1.63
CA ALA A 10 -22.04 -8.07 -0.55
C ALA A 10 -22.91 -9.02 0.30
N LYS A 11 -23.27 -10.20 -0.22
CA LYS A 11 -24.08 -11.19 0.51
C LYS A 11 -23.24 -12.09 1.43
N LEU A 12 -21.92 -12.13 1.26
CA LEU A 12 -21.04 -13.07 1.94
C LEU A 12 -20.52 -12.53 3.28
N ARG A 13 -21.43 -12.14 4.19
CA ARG A 13 -21.09 -11.47 5.46
C ARG A 13 -20.15 -12.25 6.39
N ASN A 14 -20.15 -13.59 6.28
CA ASN A 14 -19.32 -14.49 7.08
C ASN A 14 -18.05 -14.95 6.35
N LEU A 15 -17.73 -14.37 5.19
CA LEU A 15 -16.53 -14.71 4.44
C LEU A 15 -15.30 -14.36 5.27
N ARG A 16 -14.44 -15.35 5.52
CA ARG A 16 -13.18 -15.18 6.25
C ARG A 16 -11.97 -15.17 5.33
N HIS A 17 -11.99 -15.99 4.28
CA HIS A 17 -10.85 -16.12 3.39
C HIS A 17 -11.30 -15.91 1.96
N PHE A 18 -10.74 -14.89 1.32
CA PHE A 18 -10.90 -14.64 -0.10
C PHE A 18 -9.53 -14.54 -0.76
N ASP A 19 -8.92 -15.71 -0.99
CA ASP A 19 -7.59 -15.80 -1.59
C ASP A 19 -7.66 -15.79 -3.11
N ILE A 20 -7.16 -14.70 -3.69
CA ILE A 20 -7.03 -14.47 -5.14
C ILE A 20 -5.56 -14.23 -5.54
N SER A 21 -4.60 -14.72 -4.75
CA SER A 21 -3.17 -14.55 -5.01
C SER A 21 -2.75 -15.16 -6.36
N GLY A 22 -3.33 -16.31 -6.74
CA GLY A 22 -3.06 -17.02 -7.99
C GLY A 22 -3.77 -16.50 -9.24
N THR A 23 -4.42 -15.32 -9.19
CA THR A 23 -5.20 -14.77 -10.32
C THR A 23 -4.59 -13.48 -10.88
N PRO A 24 -3.46 -13.53 -11.60
CA PRO A 24 -2.76 -12.32 -12.05
C PRO A 24 -3.59 -11.45 -13.00
N LEU A 25 -4.49 -12.05 -13.77
CA LEU A 25 -5.39 -11.35 -14.69
C LEU A 25 -6.59 -10.68 -14.01
N LEU A 26 -6.87 -11.01 -12.74
CA LEU A 26 -7.93 -10.39 -11.99
C LEU A 26 -7.45 -9.04 -11.46
N ASN A 27 -7.89 -7.98 -12.14
CA ASN A 27 -7.54 -6.59 -11.89
C ASN A 27 -8.71 -5.75 -11.33
N LYS A 28 -9.70 -6.43 -10.73
CA LYS A 28 -10.88 -5.81 -10.12
C LYS A 28 -11.14 -6.39 -8.74
N THR A 29 -11.58 -5.53 -7.83
CA THR A 29 -12.02 -5.95 -6.50
C THR A 29 -13.54 -6.16 -6.52
N PRO A 30 -14.06 -7.25 -5.93
CA PRO A 30 -15.51 -7.41 -5.82
C PRO A 30 -16.17 -6.30 -5.05
N LEU A 31 -17.21 -5.72 -5.63
CA LEU A 31 -18.04 -4.74 -4.95
C LEU A 31 -18.69 -5.34 -3.69
N GLY A 32 -18.67 -4.58 -2.61
CA GLY A 32 -19.25 -4.98 -1.33
C GLY A 32 -18.41 -5.95 -0.51
N ILE A 33 -17.20 -6.31 -0.94
CA ILE A 33 -16.27 -7.10 -0.11
C ILE A 33 -15.94 -6.37 1.20
N GLY A 34 -15.93 -5.02 1.19
CA GLY A 34 -15.74 -4.18 2.38
C GLY A 34 -16.79 -4.37 3.47
N GLY A 35 -17.98 -4.90 3.13
CA GLY A 35 -19.02 -5.23 4.11
C GLY A 35 -18.80 -6.56 4.86
N SER A 36 -17.80 -7.35 4.47
CA SER A 36 -17.49 -8.64 5.10
C SER A 36 -16.53 -8.46 6.26
N ILE A 37 -17.00 -7.90 7.38
CA ILE A 37 -16.15 -7.55 8.54
C ILE A 37 -15.42 -8.75 9.18
N SER A 38 -15.86 -9.99 8.89
CA SER A 38 -15.19 -11.22 9.33
C SER A 38 -14.00 -11.62 8.46
N LEU A 39 -13.68 -10.84 7.42
CA LEU A 39 -12.63 -11.16 6.46
C LEU A 39 -11.25 -11.07 7.10
N GLN A 40 -10.47 -12.14 6.93
CA GLN A 40 -9.12 -12.33 7.46
C GLN A 40 -8.09 -12.40 6.35
N THR A 41 -8.43 -12.95 5.19
CA THR A 41 -7.49 -13.06 4.06
C THR A 41 -8.04 -12.33 2.83
N LEU A 42 -7.32 -11.31 2.39
CA LEU A 42 -7.58 -10.54 1.17
C LEU A 42 -6.23 -10.08 0.58
N PRO A 43 -5.59 -10.89 -0.28
CA PRO A 43 -4.20 -10.68 -0.65
C PRO A 43 -3.97 -9.46 -1.55
N LYS A 44 -5.02 -8.98 -2.25
CA LYS A 44 -4.94 -7.79 -3.09
C LYS A 44 -6.29 -7.12 -3.29
N VAL A 45 -6.25 -5.80 -3.45
CA VAL A 45 -7.36 -4.95 -3.90
C VAL A 45 -6.86 -3.99 -4.97
N TYR A 46 -7.75 -3.70 -5.92
CA TYR A 46 -7.61 -2.68 -6.93
C TYR A 46 -8.54 -1.52 -6.58
N ILE A 47 -7.97 -0.34 -6.43
CA ILE A 47 -8.72 0.90 -6.33
C ILE A 47 -9.23 1.24 -7.74
N GLU A 48 -10.53 1.49 -7.81
CA GLU A 48 -11.25 1.76 -9.03
C GLU A 48 -11.86 3.16 -8.95
N GLY A 49 -11.81 3.89 -10.07
CA GLY A 49 -12.47 5.20 -10.16
C GLY A 49 -13.99 5.05 -10.23
N GLY A 50 -14.72 6.14 -9.99
CA GLY A 50 -16.18 6.18 -10.11
C GLY A 50 -16.90 5.30 -9.08
N ASN A 51 -17.67 4.32 -9.56
CA ASN A 51 -18.50 3.42 -8.74
C ASN A 51 -17.83 2.09 -8.39
N GLY A 52 -16.52 1.98 -8.64
CA GLY A 52 -15.75 0.80 -8.28
C GLY A 52 -15.32 0.76 -6.82
N PHE A 53 -14.50 -0.22 -6.47
CA PHE A 53 -13.96 -0.38 -5.11
C PHE A 53 -13.09 0.81 -4.68
N LYS A 54 -13.41 1.38 -3.52
CA LYS A 54 -12.71 2.53 -2.94
C LYS A 54 -11.81 2.10 -1.78
N VAL A 55 -10.71 2.83 -1.57
CA VAL A 55 -9.78 2.53 -0.49
C VAL A 55 -10.43 2.61 0.90
N SER A 56 -11.43 3.49 1.07
CA SER A 56 -12.21 3.60 2.30
C SER A 56 -13.06 2.37 2.62
N GLU A 57 -13.31 1.46 1.66
CA GLU A 57 -14.01 0.19 1.93
C GLU A 57 -13.14 -0.79 2.74
N LEU A 58 -11.86 -0.50 2.95
CA LEU A 58 -11.00 -1.23 3.87
C LEU A 58 -11.26 -0.88 5.34
N LYS A 59 -12.03 0.18 5.64
CA LYS A 59 -12.23 0.74 6.98
C LYS A 59 -12.57 -0.30 8.03
N ASP A 60 -13.58 -1.12 7.76
CA ASP A 60 -14.15 -2.05 8.74
C ASP A 60 -13.53 -3.45 8.67
N LEU A 61 -12.58 -3.68 7.74
CA LEU A 61 -11.87 -4.95 7.58
C LEU A 61 -10.70 -5.09 8.58
N LEU A 62 -10.99 -4.93 9.87
CA LEU A 62 -9.98 -4.89 10.93
C LEU A 62 -9.32 -6.25 11.18
N GLY A 63 -10.01 -7.34 10.84
CA GLY A 63 -9.53 -8.71 11.02
C GLY A 63 -8.52 -9.20 9.97
N LEU A 64 -8.16 -8.36 8.99
CA LEU A 64 -7.22 -8.72 7.93
C LEU A 64 -5.85 -9.11 8.49
N GLN A 65 -5.31 -10.19 7.93
CA GLN A 65 -4.09 -10.84 8.33
C GLN A 65 -3.22 -11.16 7.12
N GLY A 66 -1.91 -11.23 7.35
CA GLY A 66 -0.95 -11.60 6.33
C GLY A 66 -0.73 -10.48 5.32
N ARG A 67 -0.67 -10.86 4.05
CA ARG A 67 -0.40 -9.93 2.94
C ARG A 67 -1.62 -9.15 2.49
N LEU A 68 -1.43 -7.87 2.19
CA LEU A 68 -2.36 -7.03 1.45
C LEU A 68 -1.59 -6.21 0.39
N SER A 69 -2.00 -6.29 -0.88
CA SER A 69 -1.56 -5.39 -1.94
C SER A 69 -2.68 -4.41 -2.32
N ILE A 70 -2.40 -3.11 -2.32
CA ILE A 70 -3.33 -2.05 -2.68
C ILE A 70 -2.82 -1.39 -3.95
N LYS A 71 -3.51 -1.65 -5.06
CA LYS A 71 -3.11 -1.22 -6.41
C LYS A 71 -4.01 -0.11 -6.93
N GLY A 72 -3.46 0.78 -7.75
CA GLY A 72 -4.21 1.88 -8.36
C GLY A 72 -4.40 3.08 -7.43
N LEU A 73 -3.46 3.29 -6.49
CA LEU A 73 -3.53 4.39 -5.51
C LEU A 73 -3.50 5.79 -6.14
N ASP A 74 -3.08 5.91 -7.40
CA ASP A 74 -3.18 7.13 -8.22
C ASP A 74 -4.62 7.63 -8.40
N LYS A 75 -5.62 6.77 -8.20
CA LYS A 75 -7.04 7.13 -8.29
C LYS A 75 -7.61 7.71 -6.99
N VAL A 76 -6.85 7.69 -5.89
CA VAL A 76 -7.29 8.24 -4.60
C VAL A 76 -7.03 9.75 -4.60
N MET A 77 -8.05 10.53 -4.94
CA MET A 77 -7.94 12.01 -5.00
C MET A 77 -8.24 12.70 -3.67
N ASN A 78 -8.79 11.97 -2.68
CA ASN A 78 -9.14 12.49 -1.37
C ASN A 78 -8.37 11.73 -0.27
N PRO A 79 -7.37 12.36 0.36
CA PRO A 79 -6.57 11.79 1.45
C PRO A 79 -7.40 11.33 2.66
N ILE A 80 -8.59 11.90 2.87
CA ILE A 80 -9.49 11.45 3.95
C ILE A 80 -9.90 9.99 3.73
N GLN A 81 -10.13 9.56 2.49
CA GLN A 81 -10.47 8.17 2.18
C GLN A 81 -9.32 7.20 2.52
N ALA A 82 -8.08 7.64 2.30
CA ALA A 82 -6.90 6.88 2.67
C ALA A 82 -6.79 6.72 4.19
N LYS A 83 -7.03 7.80 4.94
CA LYS A 83 -7.08 7.76 6.41
C LYS A 83 -8.18 6.82 6.91
N ASP A 84 -9.36 6.87 6.30
CA ASP A 84 -10.50 6.01 6.66
C ASP A 84 -10.20 4.51 6.43
N ALA A 85 -9.22 4.17 5.61
CA ALA A 85 -8.81 2.78 5.41
C ALA A 85 -8.25 2.13 6.69
N ASN A 86 -7.92 2.90 7.74
CA ASN A 86 -7.55 2.40 9.06
C ASN A 86 -6.49 1.29 9.05
N LEU A 87 -5.46 1.40 8.21
CA LEU A 87 -4.39 0.39 8.13
C LEU A 87 -3.61 0.27 9.45
N HIS A 88 -3.50 1.36 10.20
CA HIS A 88 -2.92 1.39 11.53
C HIS A 88 -3.68 0.56 12.58
N GLN A 89 -4.92 0.13 12.33
CA GLN A 89 -5.68 -0.74 13.26
C GLN A 89 -5.65 -2.22 12.86
N LYS A 90 -5.09 -2.55 11.70
CA LYS A 90 -5.03 -3.92 11.16
C LYS A 90 -3.76 -4.62 11.64
N GLU A 91 -3.73 -4.98 12.93
CA GLU A 91 -2.55 -5.57 13.57
C GLU A 91 -2.09 -6.90 12.96
N GLY A 92 -2.98 -7.59 12.26
CA GLY A 92 -2.71 -8.88 11.62
C GLY A 92 -1.89 -8.78 10.33
N LEU A 93 -1.76 -7.59 9.73
CA LEU A 93 -1.00 -7.42 8.49
C LEU A 93 0.51 -7.47 8.76
N ASP A 94 1.21 -8.29 7.97
CA ASP A 94 2.66 -8.46 8.03
C ASP A 94 3.37 -8.00 6.74
N ASP A 95 2.72 -8.10 5.59
CA ASP A 95 3.21 -7.70 4.26
C ASP A 95 2.24 -6.73 3.58
N LEU A 96 2.72 -5.53 3.27
CA LEU A 96 1.94 -4.48 2.61
C LEU A 96 2.65 -4.01 1.35
N GLU A 97 1.90 -4.04 0.25
CA GLU A 97 2.32 -3.48 -1.04
C GLU A 97 1.38 -2.32 -1.39
N MET A 98 1.95 -1.16 -1.66
CA MET A 98 1.24 0.03 -2.11
C MET A 98 1.72 0.39 -3.51
N GLU A 99 0.82 0.35 -4.48
CA GLU A 99 1.14 0.51 -5.90
C GLU A 99 0.28 1.62 -6.52
N TRP A 100 0.98 2.60 -7.08
CA TRP A 100 0.42 3.59 -7.98
C TRP A 100 0.63 3.14 -9.44
N ASN A 101 -0.08 3.77 -10.37
CA ASN A 101 0.10 3.49 -11.80
C ASN A 101 1.46 3.99 -12.32
N GLU A 102 2.23 3.12 -12.99
CA GLU A 102 3.50 3.43 -13.65
C GLU A 102 3.33 4.34 -14.87
N ASP A 103 2.26 4.13 -15.66
CA ASP A 103 2.09 4.72 -16.99
C ASP A 103 1.69 6.20 -16.98
N VAL A 104 1.49 6.78 -15.80
CA VAL A 104 1.09 8.19 -15.67
C VAL A 104 2.34 9.08 -15.69
N LEU A 105 2.92 9.20 -16.88
CA LEU A 105 4.11 10.00 -17.15
C LEU A 105 3.72 11.46 -17.43
N ASP A 106 4.00 12.32 -16.47
CA ASP A 106 4.11 13.79 -16.57
C ASP A 106 2.82 14.57 -16.86
N ASN A 107 2.14 14.95 -15.75
CA ASN A 107 1.45 16.23 -15.47
C ASN A 107 0.08 16.07 -14.79
N SER A 108 -0.51 14.87 -14.79
CA SER A 108 -1.77 14.61 -14.07
C SER A 108 -1.58 14.15 -12.62
N ARG A 109 -0.38 13.67 -12.28
CA ARG A 109 -0.07 13.25 -10.90
C ARG A 109 0.16 14.45 -10.01
N ASN A 110 -0.53 14.48 -8.89
CA ASN A 110 -0.36 15.50 -7.87
C ASN A 110 0.47 14.92 -6.72
N SER A 111 1.76 15.25 -6.69
CA SER A 111 2.70 14.76 -5.68
C SER A 111 2.26 15.08 -4.25
N THR A 112 1.56 16.20 -4.04
CA THR A 112 1.04 16.61 -2.73
C THR A 112 -0.10 15.69 -2.30
N ILE A 113 -1.08 15.46 -3.17
CA ILE A 113 -2.19 14.53 -2.88
C ILE A 113 -1.66 13.13 -2.62
N GLU A 114 -0.72 12.65 -3.43
CA GLU A 114 -0.17 11.31 -3.23
C GLU A 114 0.62 11.18 -1.94
N TYR A 115 1.36 12.22 -1.53
CA TYR A 115 1.98 12.28 -0.21
C TYR A 115 0.94 12.19 0.90
N GLU A 116 -0.15 12.97 0.83
CA GLU A 116 -1.21 12.96 1.84
C GLU A 116 -1.97 11.63 1.87
N VAL A 117 -2.20 11.01 0.72
CA VAL A 117 -2.77 9.65 0.62
C VAL A 117 -1.84 8.64 1.28
N PHE A 118 -0.55 8.69 0.98
CA PHE A 118 0.41 7.77 1.54
C PHE A 118 0.61 7.97 3.05
N GLU A 119 0.60 9.22 3.53
CA GLU A 119 0.54 9.56 4.95
C GLU A 119 -0.70 8.97 5.63
N GLY A 120 -1.88 9.09 5.00
CA GLY A 120 -3.14 8.53 5.50
C GLY A 120 -3.17 7.00 5.54
N LEU A 121 -2.40 6.33 4.67
CA LEU A 121 -2.25 4.88 4.63
C LEU A 121 -1.20 4.34 5.62
N ARG A 122 -0.81 5.10 6.64
CA ARG A 122 0.10 4.63 7.68
C ARG A 122 -0.35 3.26 8.25
N PRO A 123 0.48 2.21 8.12
CA PRO A 123 0.16 0.88 8.63
C PRO A 123 0.45 0.74 10.12
N HIS A 124 0.04 -0.38 10.69
CA HIS A 124 0.38 -0.72 12.08
C HIS A 124 1.89 -0.95 12.22
N CYS A 125 2.50 -0.54 13.34
CA CYS A 125 3.96 -0.57 13.54
C CYS A 125 4.57 -1.99 13.57
N LYS A 126 3.74 -3.03 13.73
CA LYS A 126 4.15 -4.45 13.68
C LYS A 126 4.43 -4.97 12.26
N LEU A 127 4.09 -4.21 11.22
CA LEU A 127 4.32 -4.57 9.82
C LEU A 127 5.79 -4.99 9.59
N LYS A 128 6.00 -6.05 8.82
CA LYS A 128 7.34 -6.64 8.56
C LYS A 128 7.87 -6.28 7.17
N THR A 129 7.01 -6.32 6.17
CA THR A 129 7.39 -6.07 4.78
C THR A 129 6.59 -4.91 4.24
N LEU A 130 7.27 -3.93 3.66
CA LEU A 130 6.66 -2.80 2.96
C LEU A 130 7.24 -2.68 1.56
N LYS A 131 6.37 -2.65 0.55
CA LYS A 131 6.73 -2.40 -0.85
C LYS A 131 5.98 -1.17 -1.34
N ILE A 132 6.71 -0.21 -1.89
CA ILE A 132 6.18 1.03 -2.42
C ILE A 132 6.56 1.10 -3.90
N LEU A 133 5.56 1.01 -4.76
CA LEU A 133 5.73 0.89 -6.21
C LEU A 133 5.15 2.13 -6.89
N PHE A 134 5.95 2.74 -7.75
CA PHE A 134 5.58 3.85 -8.64
C PHE A 134 5.01 5.08 -7.92
N TYR A 135 5.34 5.28 -6.65
CA TYR A 135 4.94 6.45 -5.87
C TYR A 135 5.46 7.75 -6.49
N GLY A 136 4.58 8.74 -6.65
CA GLY A 136 4.84 9.96 -7.41
C GLY A 136 5.31 11.15 -6.56
N GLY A 137 5.43 10.98 -5.25
CA GLY A 137 5.87 12.04 -4.36
C GLY A 137 7.38 12.26 -4.35
N ILE A 138 7.76 13.47 -3.94
CA ILE A 138 9.15 13.94 -3.91
C ILE A 138 9.91 13.37 -2.68
N LYS A 139 9.18 13.06 -1.61
CA LYS A 139 9.69 12.54 -0.33
C LYS A 139 8.70 11.54 0.27
N PHE A 140 9.15 10.75 1.23
CA PHE A 140 8.32 9.79 1.95
C PHE A 140 7.73 10.39 3.23
N PRO A 141 6.53 9.94 3.67
CA PRO A 141 6.05 10.13 5.04
C PRO A 141 7.11 9.76 6.08
N SER A 142 7.18 10.51 7.18
CA SER A 142 8.19 10.27 8.22
C SER A 142 8.07 8.89 8.85
N TRP A 143 6.86 8.34 8.90
CA TRP A 143 6.60 7.02 9.46
C TRP A 143 7.32 5.88 8.71
N VAL A 144 7.70 6.07 7.44
CA VAL A 144 8.42 5.04 6.66
C VAL A 144 9.81 4.76 7.26
N GLY A 145 10.46 5.76 7.85
CA GLY A 145 11.77 5.65 8.51
C GLY A 145 11.70 5.76 10.03
N ASP A 146 10.51 5.65 10.63
CA ASP A 146 10.30 5.83 12.06
C ASP A 146 10.78 4.58 12.85
N PRO A 147 11.66 4.74 13.87
CA PRO A 147 12.21 3.62 14.65
C PRO A 147 11.15 2.74 15.36
N SER A 148 9.93 3.23 15.54
CA SER A 148 8.83 2.46 16.14
C SER A 148 8.33 1.32 15.24
N PHE A 149 8.68 1.33 13.95
CA PHE A 149 8.29 0.27 13.02
C PHE A 149 9.26 -0.92 13.10
N HIS A 150 8.69 -2.13 13.07
CA HIS A 150 9.43 -3.39 13.07
C HIS A 150 9.66 -3.96 11.68
N LEU A 151 9.84 -3.08 10.68
CA LEU A 151 10.10 -3.46 9.30
C LEU A 151 11.39 -4.26 9.19
N THR A 152 11.32 -5.42 8.54
CA THR A 152 12.45 -6.27 8.19
C THR A 152 12.82 -6.15 6.72
N GLU A 153 11.84 -5.85 5.86
CA GLU A 153 12.04 -5.63 4.43
C GLU A 153 11.36 -4.34 3.96
N LEU A 154 12.10 -3.50 3.25
CA LEU A 154 11.59 -2.30 2.58
C LEU A 154 12.01 -2.32 1.11
N THR A 155 11.05 -2.15 0.20
CA THR A 155 11.30 -2.02 -1.25
C THR A 155 10.73 -0.71 -1.76
N LEU A 156 11.57 0.09 -2.41
CA LEU A 156 11.19 1.29 -3.16
C LEU A 156 11.48 1.02 -4.63
N GLU A 157 10.45 1.05 -5.47
CA GLU A 157 10.60 0.77 -6.90
C GLU A 157 9.80 1.74 -7.76
N GLY A 158 10.44 2.28 -8.80
CA GLY A 158 9.78 3.19 -9.74
C GLY A 158 9.37 4.55 -9.15
N CYS A 159 9.88 4.94 -7.97
CA CYS A 159 9.67 6.25 -7.35
C CYS A 159 10.51 7.34 -8.05
N ARG A 160 10.26 7.58 -9.34
CA ARG A 160 11.18 8.29 -10.24
C ARG A 160 11.45 9.75 -9.85
N TRP A 161 10.45 10.46 -9.31
CA TRP A 161 10.56 11.86 -8.91
C TRP A 161 11.02 12.05 -7.46
N CYS A 162 11.24 10.96 -6.72
CA CYS A 162 11.74 11.04 -5.36
C CYS A 162 13.15 11.62 -5.34
N THR A 163 13.35 12.66 -4.52
CA THR A 163 14.67 13.27 -4.27
C THR A 163 15.19 13.01 -2.86
N HIS A 164 14.31 12.62 -1.93
CA HIS A 164 14.64 12.38 -0.52
C HIS A 164 14.21 10.97 -0.11
N LEU A 165 15.17 10.15 0.30
CA LEU A 165 14.91 8.83 0.87
C LEU A 165 14.32 8.93 2.29
N PRO A 166 13.60 7.89 2.74
CA PRO A 166 13.24 7.77 4.14
C PRO A 166 14.49 7.46 4.97
N THR A 167 14.52 7.85 6.25
CA THR A 167 15.64 7.61 7.18
C THR A 167 15.77 6.14 7.58
N VAL A 168 16.05 5.27 6.63
CA VAL A 168 16.03 3.80 6.81
C VAL A 168 17.06 3.30 7.84
N GLY A 169 18.15 4.03 8.05
CA GLY A 169 19.18 3.70 9.05
C GLY A 169 18.70 3.81 10.49
N HIS A 170 17.51 4.38 10.73
CA HIS A 170 16.87 4.38 12.04
C HIS A 170 16.02 3.12 12.31
N LEU A 171 15.73 2.32 11.28
CA LEU A 171 14.93 1.11 11.40
C LEU A 171 15.77 -0.04 11.94
N GLY A 172 15.79 -0.22 13.26
CA GLY A 172 16.65 -1.20 13.93
C GLY A 172 16.38 -2.68 13.59
N SER A 173 15.24 -3.00 12.97
CA SER A 173 14.88 -4.36 12.55
C SER A 173 15.12 -4.65 11.06
N LEU A 174 15.53 -3.65 10.27
CA LEU A 174 15.61 -3.75 8.82
C LEU A 174 16.78 -4.65 8.42
N LYS A 175 16.49 -5.69 7.64
CA LYS A 175 17.48 -6.67 7.14
C LYS A 175 17.71 -6.55 5.64
N LYS A 176 16.74 -5.98 4.94
CA LYS A 176 16.75 -5.89 3.49
C LYS A 176 16.11 -4.59 3.05
N PHE A 177 16.90 -3.79 2.36
CA PHE A 177 16.45 -2.57 1.71
C PHE A 177 16.74 -2.68 0.21
N VAL A 178 15.70 -2.56 -0.62
CA VAL A 178 15.79 -2.65 -2.07
C VAL A 178 15.35 -1.34 -2.69
N MET A 179 16.17 -0.81 -3.59
CA MET A 179 15.87 0.38 -4.39
C MET A 179 16.03 0.06 -5.87
N ARG A 180 15.00 0.33 -6.68
CA ARG A 180 15.00 0.10 -8.13
C ARG A 180 14.35 1.27 -8.86
N SER A 181 15.00 1.80 -9.90
CA SER A 181 14.42 2.86 -10.75
C SER A 181 14.03 4.15 -10.00
N LEU A 182 14.87 4.60 -9.06
CA LEU A 182 14.79 5.93 -8.42
C LEU A 182 15.71 6.91 -9.16
N HIS A 183 15.15 7.71 -10.06
CA HIS A 183 15.96 8.49 -11.02
C HIS A 183 16.47 9.82 -10.46
N MET A 184 15.73 10.44 -9.54
CA MET A 184 16.01 11.80 -9.05
C MET A 184 16.74 11.85 -7.69
N VAL A 185 17.08 10.69 -7.10
CA VAL A 185 17.86 10.63 -5.86
C VAL A 185 19.31 10.98 -6.17
N LYS A 186 19.77 12.15 -5.67
CA LYS A 186 21.10 12.71 -6.00
C LYS A 186 22.22 12.25 -5.08
N THR A 187 21.91 11.94 -3.82
CA THR A 187 22.91 11.59 -2.80
C THR A 187 22.32 10.59 -1.81
N LEU A 188 23.03 9.50 -1.54
CA LEU A 188 22.76 8.64 -0.39
C LEU A 188 23.54 9.18 0.81
N SER A 189 22.85 9.45 1.91
CA SER A 189 23.50 9.80 3.18
C SER A 189 23.82 8.54 3.99
N PHE A 190 24.67 8.65 5.01
CA PHE A 190 24.94 7.54 5.93
C PHE A 190 23.67 7.01 6.61
N GLN A 191 22.68 7.88 6.85
CA GLN A 191 21.38 7.49 7.39
C GLN A 191 20.54 6.66 6.42
N ASP A 192 20.91 6.59 5.14
CA ASP A 192 20.25 5.79 4.11
C ASP A 192 20.91 4.41 3.90
N MET A 193 22.12 4.19 4.45
CA MET A 193 22.99 3.06 4.08
C MET A 193 23.34 2.08 5.21
N VAL A 194 22.63 2.09 6.34
CA VAL A 194 22.99 1.20 7.46
C VAL A 194 22.42 -0.21 7.23
N ASN A 195 23.20 -1.07 6.57
CA ASN A 195 23.10 -2.52 6.73
C ASN A 195 23.82 -2.92 8.03
N LYS A 196 23.12 -3.58 8.95
CA LYS A 196 23.72 -4.37 10.03
C LYS A 196 23.56 -5.85 9.74
#